data_AF-E2BPW5-F1
#
_entry.id   AF-E2BPW5-F1
#
_cell.length_a   1.000
_cell.length_b   1.000
_cell.length_c   1.000
_cell.angle_alpha   90.00
_cell.angle_beta   90.00
_cell.angle_gamma   90.00
#
_symmetry.space_group_name_H-M   'P 1'
#
loop_
_entity.id
_entity.type
_entity.pdbx_description
1 polymer ?
#
loop_
_entity_poly.entity_id
_entity_poly.type
_entity_poly.pdbx_seq_one_letter_code
_entity_poly.pdbx_strand_id
1 'polypeptide(L)'
;MLTVNPGKRITASEALKHPWICQRERVASVVHRQETVDCLKKFNARRKLKGAILTTMLATRNFSSKYDAQGEYLRPSSALHGPRQTVLLYLLLNFMSPCLCL
;
A
#
# COMPACT_ATOMS: atom_id res chain seq x y z
N MET A 1 -9.72 16.53 12.91
CA MET A 1 -8.97 15.93 11.78
C MET A 1 -9.85 15.76 10.55
N LEU A 2 -11.00 15.08 10.66
CA LEU A 2 -11.95 14.89 9.56
C LEU A 2 -13.01 16.02 9.46
N THR A 3 -12.60 17.27 9.72
CA THR A 3 -13.49 18.44 9.55
C THR A 3 -13.58 18.79 8.06
N VAL A 4 -14.79 18.85 7.50
CA VAL A 4 -15.03 19.11 6.07
C VAL A 4 -14.41 20.44 5.65
N ASN A 5 -14.76 21.52 6.36
CA ASN A 5 -14.19 22.84 6.09
C ASN A 5 -12.68 22.86 6.45
N PRO A 6 -11.79 23.10 5.47
CA PRO A 6 -10.36 23.10 5.71
C PRO A 6 -9.90 24.25 6.61
N GLY A 7 -10.53 25.42 6.56
CA GLY A 7 -10.17 26.58 7.39
C GLY A 7 -10.48 26.38 8.88
N LYS A 8 -11.29 25.38 9.23
CA LYS A 8 -11.61 24.98 10.62
C LYS A 8 -11.00 23.64 11.00
N ARG A 9 -10.20 23.03 10.12
CA ARG A 9 -9.58 21.73 10.37
C ARG A 9 -8.34 21.90 11.23
N ILE A 10 -8.22 21.10 12.28
CA ILE A 10 -7.02 21.06 13.14
C ILE A 10 -5.74 20.90 12.30
N THR A 11 -4.74 21.71 12.62
CA THR A 11 -3.40 21.64 12.04
C THR A 11 -2.56 20.54 12.70
N ALA A 12 -1.44 20.16 12.08
CA ALA A 12 -0.54 19.17 12.64
C ALA A 12 0.01 19.58 14.02
N SER A 13 0.43 20.85 14.16
CA SER A 13 0.98 21.40 15.41
C SER A 13 -0.05 21.40 16.54
N GLU A 14 -1.32 21.66 16.24
CA GLU A 14 -2.40 21.59 17.22
C GLU A 14 -2.73 20.13 17.60
N ALA A 15 -2.73 19.22 16.63
CA ALA A 15 -2.99 17.80 16.88
C ALA A 15 -1.93 17.21 17.84
N LEU A 16 -0.65 17.53 17.66
CA LEU A 16 0.42 17.09 18.55
C LEU A 16 0.26 17.55 20.01
N LYS A 17 -0.42 18.68 20.24
CA LYS A 17 -0.72 19.21 21.57
C LYS A 17 -1.97 18.60 22.20
N HIS A 18 -2.75 17.81 21.45
CA HIS A 18 -3.98 17.20 21.96
C HIS A 18 -3.67 16.18 23.06
N PRO A 19 -4.40 16.15 24.20
CA PRO A 19 -4.10 15.27 25.35
C PRO A 19 -3.98 13.79 25.01
N TRP A 20 -4.80 13.30 24.07
CA TRP A 20 -4.72 11.91 23.60
C TRP A 20 -3.36 11.56 22.99
N ILE A 21 -2.64 12.55 22.42
CA ILE A 21 -1.28 12.41 21.89
C ILE A 21 -0.23 12.77 22.95
N CYS A 22 -0.26 13.99 23.49
CA CYS A 22 0.81 14.50 24.37
C CYS A 22 0.80 13.90 25.79
N GLN A 23 -0.32 13.34 26.24
CA GLN A 23 -0.50 12.72 27.56
C GLN A 23 -1.06 11.31 27.42
N ARG A 24 -0.60 10.59 26.39
CA ARG A 24 -1.10 9.26 26.00
C ARG A 24 -1.23 8.30 27.18
N GLU A 25 -0.25 8.26 28.07
CA GLU A 25 -0.20 7.32 29.21
C GLU A 25 -1.36 7.48 30.19
N ARG A 26 -1.90 8.70 30.31
CA ARG A 26 -3.02 9.02 31.21
C ARG A 26 -4.36 8.94 30.50
N VAL A 27 -4.40 9.32 29.22
CA VAL A 27 -5.65 9.58 28.49
C VAL A 27 -6.02 8.44 27.54
N ALA A 28 -5.04 7.77 26.94
CA ALA A 28 -5.31 6.68 26.02
C ALA A 28 -5.53 5.37 26.80
N SER A 29 -6.62 4.67 26.49
CA SER A 29 -6.95 3.40 27.13
C SER A 29 -5.98 2.28 26.70
N VAL A 30 -5.47 1.56 27.71
CA VAL A 30 -4.57 0.39 27.58
C VAL A 30 -5.31 -0.93 27.40
N VAL A 31 -6.63 -0.89 27.28
CA VAL A 31 -7.46 -2.10 27.13
C VAL A 31 -7.20 -2.73 25.76
N HIS A 32 -6.99 -4.05 25.76
CA HIS A 32 -6.90 -4.83 24.54
C HIS A 32 -8.23 -4.82 23.79
N ARG A 33 -8.21 -4.40 22.52
CA ARG A 33 -9.42 -4.26 21.69
C ARG A 33 -9.51 -5.39 20.68
N GLN A 34 -9.98 -6.56 21.12
CA GLN A 34 -10.02 -7.77 20.29
C GLN A 34 -10.84 -7.59 19.00
N GLU A 35 -12.02 -6.97 19.07
CA GLU A 35 -12.85 -6.70 17.89
C GLU A 35 -12.13 -5.83 16.86
N THR A 36 -11.33 -4.86 17.31
CA THR A 36 -10.50 -4.03 16.44
C THR A 36 -9.43 -4.86 15.74
N VAL A 37 -8.77 -5.77 16.46
CA VAL A 37 -7.77 -6.69 15.88
C VAL A 37 -8.40 -7.56 14.80
N ASP A 38 -9.60 -8.11 15.03
CA ASP A 38 -10.25 -8.99 14.06
C ASP A 38 -10.77 -8.23 12.84
N CYS A 39 -11.24 -7.00 13.02
CA CYS A 39 -11.57 -6.11 11.91
C CYS A 39 -10.32 -5.74 11.08
N LEU A 40 -9.19 -5.46 11.73
CA LEU A 40 -7.91 -5.15 11.07
C LEU A 40 -7.38 -6.34 10.25
N LYS A 41 -7.53 -7.57 10.75
CA LYS A 41 -7.18 -8.79 9.98
C LYS A 41 -7.98 -8.86 8.67
N LYS A 42 -9.30 -8.69 8.73
CA LYS A 42 -10.18 -8.68 7.55
C LYS A 42 -9.82 -7.55 6.58
N PHE A 43 -9.58 -6.34 7.09
CA PHE A 43 -9.18 -5.18 6.30
C PHE A 43 -7.85 -5.44 5.56
N ASN A 44 -6.84 -5.95 6.26
CA ASN A 44 -5.54 -6.25 5.68
C ASN A 44 -5.61 -7.37 4.64
N ALA A 45 -6.41 -8.42 4.87
CA ALA A 45 -6.65 -9.46 3.88
C ALA A 45 -7.27 -8.89 2.59
N ARG A 46 -8.30 -8.03 2.72
CA ARG A 46 -8.93 -7.34 1.58
C ARG A 46 -7.94 -6.45 0.84
N ARG A 47 -7.09 -5.71 1.57
CA ARG A 47 -6.04 -4.85 0.99
C ARG A 47 -5.01 -5.67 0.20
N LYS A 48 -4.53 -6.79 0.76
CA LYS A 48 -3.58 -7.70 0.10
C LYS A 48 -4.17 -8.30 -1.18
N LEU A 49 -5.45 -8.71 -1.14
CA LEU A 49 -6.13 -9.24 -2.33
C LEU A 49 -6.20 -8.20 -3.45
N LYS A 50 -6.59 -6.95 -3.13
CA LYS A 50 -6.60 -5.87 -4.13
C LYS A 50 -5.21 -5.63 -4.73
N GLY A 51 -4.17 -5.62 -3.90
CA GLY A 51 -2.78 -5.49 -4.37
C GLY A 51 -2.37 -6.62 -5.31
N ALA A 52 -2.68 -7.87 -4.94
CA ALA A 52 -2.36 -9.04 -5.75
C ALA A 52 -3.04 -8.99 -7.13
N ILE A 53 -4.33 -8.63 -7.18
CA ILE A 53 -5.07 -8.49 -8.45
C ILE A 53 -4.42 -7.42 -9.34
N LEU A 54 -4.11 -6.24 -8.79
CA LEU A 54 -3.44 -5.17 -9.56
C LEU A 54 -2.09 -5.64 -10.10
N THR A 55 -1.31 -6.35 -9.30
CA THR A 55 -0.03 -6.91 -9.76
C THR A 55 -0.22 -7.94 -10.87
N THR A 56 -1.21 -8.82 -10.77
CA THR A 56 -1.55 -9.76 -11.85
C THR A 56 -1.97 -9.03 -13.12
N MET A 57 -2.81 -7.99 -13.02
CA MET A 57 -3.22 -7.18 -14.18
C MET A 57 -2.02 -6.49 -14.85
N LEU A 58 -1.07 -5.97 -14.06
CA LEU A 58 0.15 -5.38 -14.59
C LEU A 58 1.03 -6.44 -15.25
N ALA A 59 1.20 -7.61 -14.61
CA ALA A 59 1.96 -8.71 -15.17
C ALA A 59 1.38 -9.14 -16.52
N THR A 60 0.08 -9.44 -16.59
CA THR A 60 -0.57 -9.89 -17.83
C THR A 60 -0.47 -8.86 -18.95
N ARG A 61 -0.65 -7.56 -18.66
CA ARG A 61 -0.45 -6.50 -19.66
C ARG A 61 1.00 -6.42 -20.15
N ASN A 62 1.98 -6.46 -19.24
CA ASN A 62 3.40 -6.45 -19.61
C ASN A 62 3.85 -7.69 -20.39
N PHE A 63 3.19 -8.84 -20.22
CA PHE A 63 3.43 -10.03 -21.03
C PHE A 63 2.68 -10.00 -22.37
N SER A 64 1.46 -9.46 -22.43
CA SER A 64 0.69 -9.31 -23.68
C SER A 64 1.35 -8.36 -24.67
N SER A 65 1.85 -7.20 -24.22
CA SER A 65 2.50 -6.21 -25.08
C SER A 65 3.82 -6.71 -25.72
N LYS A 66 4.31 -7.88 -25.32
CA LYS A 66 5.49 -8.52 -25.94
C LYS A 66 5.15 -9.39 -27.14
N TYR A 67 3.92 -9.90 -27.24
CA TYR A 67 3.51 -10.73 -28.37
C TYR A 67 3.10 -9.88 -29.58
N ASP A 68 2.60 -8.66 -29.37
CA ASP A 68 2.30 -7.72 -30.47
C ASP A 68 3.57 -7.10 -31.08
N ALA A 69 4.68 -7.06 -30.33
CA ALA A 69 5.94 -6.47 -30.77
C ALA A 69 6.88 -7.46 -31.49
N GLN A 70 6.46 -8.71 -31.74
CA GLN A 70 7.23 -9.69 -32.52
C GLN A 70 6.81 -9.80 -33.99
N GLY A 71 6.00 -8.84 -34.48
CA GLY A 71 5.71 -8.65 -35.90
C GLY A 71 6.73 -7.79 -36.67
N GLU A 72 7.67 -7.12 -36.01
CA GLU A 72 8.74 -6.36 -36.67
C GLU A 72 10.12 -6.93 -36.33
N TYR A 73 10.74 -7.52 -37.35
CA TYR A 73 12.09 -8.05 -37.35
C TYR A 73 13.15 -6.97 -36.99
N LEU A 74 14.16 -7.38 -36.20
CA LEU A 74 15.50 -6.77 -35.98
C LEU A 74 15.67 -5.70 -34.88
N ARG A 75 16.11 -6.13 -33.68
CA ARG A 75 17.24 -5.51 -32.90
C ARG A 75 17.50 -6.26 -31.57
N PRO A 76 18.72 -6.73 -31.29
CA PRO A 76 19.14 -7.04 -29.92
C PRO A 76 19.75 -5.77 -29.33
N SER A 77 19.05 -5.11 -28.41
CA SER A 77 19.66 -4.06 -27.58
C SER A 77 19.12 -4.16 -26.16
N SER A 78 19.99 -4.64 -25.26
CA SER A 78 20.15 -4.14 -23.88
C SER A 78 18.87 -3.72 -23.14
N ALA A 79 18.13 -4.68 -22.61
CA ALA A 79 17.19 -4.43 -21.51
C ALA A 79 17.28 -5.58 -20.50
N LEU A 80 18.24 -5.47 -19.58
CA LEU A 80 18.40 -6.38 -18.44
C LEU A 80 17.25 -6.26 -17.42
N HIS A 81 16.20 -5.47 -17.72
CA HIS A 81 14.98 -5.29 -16.94
C HIS A 81 13.78 -5.88 -17.68
N GLY A 82 13.63 -7.20 -17.60
CA GLY A 82 12.47 -7.89 -18.13
C GLY A 82 11.19 -7.69 -17.28
N PRO A 83 10.00 -8.02 -17.81
CA PRO A 83 8.72 -7.93 -17.09
C PRO A 83 8.69 -8.78 -15.81
N ARG A 84 9.54 -9.83 -15.76
CA ARG A 84 9.77 -10.61 -14.54
C ARG A 84 10.36 -9.77 -13.40
N GLN A 85 11.30 -8.86 -13.70
CA GLN A 85 11.89 -8.00 -12.66
C GLN A 85 10.94 -6.88 -12.24
N THR A 86 10.18 -6.30 -13.18
CA THR A 86 9.16 -5.30 -12.84
C THR A 86 8.09 -5.89 -11.93
N VAL A 87 7.53 -7.06 -12.27
CA VAL A 87 6.52 -7.74 -11.45
C VAL A 87 7.10 -8.15 -10.10
N LEU A 88 8.34 -8.66 -10.06
CA LEU A 88 9.01 -9.01 -8.81
C LEU A 88 9.25 -7.77 -7.92
N LEU A 89 9.68 -6.64 -8.49
CA LEU A 89 9.89 -5.40 -7.74
C LEU A 89 8.57 -4.83 -7.20
N TYR A 90 7.47 -4.88 -7.97
CA TYR A 90 6.14 -4.49 -7.49
C TYR A 90 5.61 -5.42 -6.40
N LEU A 91 5.83 -6.74 -6.51
CA LEU A 91 5.50 -7.71 -5.46
C LEU A 91 6.32 -7.45 -4.19
N LEU A 92 7.62 -7.19 -4.32
CA LEU A 92 8.48 -6.88 -3.18
C LEU A 92 8.06 -5.56 -2.50
N LEU A 93 7.79 -4.49 -3.26
CA LEU A 93 7.37 -3.20 -2.71
C LEU A 93 6.00 -3.24 -2.00
N ASN A 94 5.05 -4.04 -2.50
CA ASN A 94 3.68 -4.08 -1.94
C ASN A 94 3.46 -5.21 -0.92
N PHE A 95 4.27 -6.28 -0.96
CA PHE A 95 4.09 -7.46 -0.10
C PHE A 95 5.11 -7.52 1.05
N MET A 96 6.33 -6.97 0.87
CA MET A 96 7.39 -6.93 1.90
C MET A 96 7.41 -5.66 2.74
N SER A 97 6.33 -4.88 2.77
CA SER A 97 6.10 -3.87 3.82
C SER A 97 4.97 -4.32 4.79
N PRO A 98 5.13 -5.45 5.52
CA PRO A 98 4.18 -5.86 6.56
C PRO A 98 4.34 -5.07 7.86
N CYS A 99 5.40 -4.26 8.02
CA CYS A 99 5.81 -3.69 9.31
C CYS A 99 5.11 -2.38 9.71
N LEU A 100 4.20 -1.82 8.91
CA LEU A 100 3.55 -0.52 9.23
C LEU A 100 2.07 -0.59 9.61
N CYS A 101 1.49 -1.79 9.77
CA CYS A 101 0.06 -1.94 10.05
C CYS A 101 -0.26 -2.81 11.28
N LEU A 102 0.71 -3.00 12.17
CA LEU A 102 0.50 -3.37 13.57
C LEU A 102 1.12 -2.30 14.46
#